data_AF-A0A8S2EV59-F1
#
_entry.id   AF-A0A8S2EV59-F1
#
_cell.length_a   1.000
_cell.length_b   1.000
_cell.length_c   1.000
_cell.angle_alpha   90.00
_cell.angle_beta   90.00
_cell.angle_gamma   90.00
#
_symmetry.space_group_name_H-M   'P 1'
#
loop_
_entity.id
_entity.type
_entity.pdbx_description
1 polymer ?
#
loop_
_entity_poly.entity_id
_entity_poly.type
_entity_poly.pdbx_seq_one_letter_code
_entity_poly.pdbx_strand_id
1 'polypeptide(L)'
;MHSNNESYSLALKKSDSVSAFRDTESAFLYDNDLLTDVQMKFSAVEQSPHEEVAASVPNTDDITIVNNSFRMWFLGVIFAAGLAVINQFFDFRTNPVVITTLITQVLAMPAGKFLEYILPKRIWRIGKWHFSLNPGPFSIKEHTVITIMSNTTTFSFGMELIAAIHMHFNRTLNHGVALFLILTAQIMGFGMA
;
A
#
# COMPACT_ATOMS: atom_id res chain seq x y z
N MET A 1 -66.06 -30.81 -32.07
CA MET A 1 -64.78 -31.49 -31.75
C MET A 1 -63.54 -30.62 -31.99
N HIS A 2 -63.63 -29.27 -32.07
CA HIS A 2 -62.48 -28.39 -32.36
C HIS A 2 -61.82 -27.72 -31.14
N SER A 3 -62.49 -27.65 -29.98
CA SER A 3 -61.97 -26.92 -28.81
C SER A 3 -60.85 -27.62 -28.04
N ASN A 4 -60.68 -28.94 -28.19
CA ASN A 4 -59.70 -29.69 -27.40
C ASN A 4 -58.28 -29.59 -27.98
N ASN A 5 -58.10 -29.34 -29.28
CA ASN A 5 -56.78 -29.34 -29.93
C ASN A 5 -55.94 -28.09 -29.63
N GLU A 6 -56.56 -26.94 -29.36
CA GLU A 6 -55.84 -25.70 -29.01
C GLU A 6 -55.24 -25.75 -27.60
N SER A 7 -55.93 -26.39 -26.65
CA SER A 7 -55.42 -26.56 -25.29
C SER A 7 -54.15 -27.42 -25.26
N TYR A 8 -54.08 -28.47 -26.10
CA TYR A 8 -52.88 -29.31 -26.21
C TYR A 8 -51.72 -28.58 -26.90
N SER A 9 -51.97 -27.75 -27.92
CA SER A 9 -50.90 -26.99 -28.59
C SER A 9 -50.32 -25.88 -27.69
N LEU A 10 -51.14 -25.25 -26.85
CA LEU A 10 -50.70 -24.30 -25.84
C LEU A 10 -49.88 -24.95 -24.73
N ALA A 11 -50.25 -26.17 -24.30
CA ALA A 11 -49.49 -26.95 -23.33
C ALA A 11 -48.11 -27.36 -23.88
N LEU A 12 -48.03 -27.78 -25.15
CA LEU A 12 -46.77 -28.11 -25.83
C LEU A 12 -45.87 -26.88 -26.00
N LYS A 13 -46.44 -25.73 -26.39
CA LYS A 13 -45.67 -24.48 -26.50
C LYS A 13 -45.10 -24.03 -25.14
N LYS A 14 -45.84 -24.28 -24.05
CA LYS A 14 -45.38 -24.00 -22.69
C LYS A 14 -44.28 -24.98 -22.26
N SER A 15 -44.39 -26.28 -22.56
CA SER A 15 -43.33 -27.25 -22.24
C SER A 15 -42.03 -26.95 -23.00
N ASP A 16 -42.13 -26.56 -24.27
CA ASP A 16 -40.97 -26.24 -25.10
C ASP A 16 -40.26 -24.96 -24.64
N SER A 17 -41.04 -23.97 -24.18
CA SER A 17 -40.46 -22.76 -23.58
C SER A 17 -39.77 -23.04 -22.23
N VAL A 18 -40.25 -24.02 -21.48
CA VAL A 18 -39.68 -24.42 -20.20
C VAL A 18 -38.41 -25.28 -20.39
N SER A 19 -38.35 -26.15 -21.39
CA SER A 19 -37.12 -26.87 -21.72
C SER A 19 -36.03 -25.92 -22.21
N ALA A 20 -36.36 -24.99 -23.11
CA ALA A 20 -35.41 -23.99 -23.59
C ALA A 20 -34.85 -23.09 -22.46
N PHE A 21 -35.69 -22.75 -21.47
CA PHE A 21 -35.24 -22.01 -20.28
C PHE A 21 -34.27 -22.85 -19.42
N ARG A 22 -34.57 -24.14 -19.21
CA ARG A 22 -33.70 -25.07 -18.45
C ARG A 22 -32.37 -25.33 -19.16
N ASP A 23 -32.37 -25.35 -20.49
CA ASP A 23 -31.15 -25.50 -21.30
C ASP A 23 -30.28 -24.24 -21.22
N THR A 24 -30.89 -23.06 -21.18
CA THR A 24 -30.19 -21.79 -20.99
C THR A 24 -29.63 -21.66 -19.57
N GLU A 25 -30.39 -22.06 -18.56
CA GLU A 25 -29.95 -22.09 -17.16
C GLU A 25 -28.79 -23.07 -16.96
N SER A 26 -28.85 -24.26 -17.55
CA SER A 26 -27.76 -25.25 -17.46
C SER A 26 -26.50 -24.82 -18.21
N ALA A 27 -26.62 -24.14 -19.35
CA ALA A 27 -25.48 -23.53 -20.03
C ALA A 27 -24.84 -22.39 -19.21
N PHE A 28 -25.66 -21.57 -18.54
CA PHE A 28 -25.18 -20.49 -17.65
C PHE A 28 -24.50 -21.05 -16.39
N LEU A 29 -25.01 -22.15 -15.83
CA LEU A 29 -24.39 -22.83 -14.69
C LEU A 29 -23.03 -23.45 -15.07
N TYR A 30 -22.94 -24.07 -16.24
CA TYR A 30 -21.69 -24.64 -16.74
C TYR A 30 -20.60 -23.58 -16.98
N ASP A 31 -20.97 -22.40 -17.49
CA ASP A 31 -20.03 -21.28 -17.69
C ASP A 31 -19.56 -20.68 -16.35
N ASN A 32 -20.45 -20.53 -15.36
CA ASN A 32 -20.05 -20.06 -14.03
C ASN A 32 -19.14 -21.06 -13.30
N ASP A 33 -19.39 -22.37 -13.42
CA ASP A 33 -18.52 -23.40 -12.84
C ASP A 33 -17.14 -23.37 -13.50
N LEU A 34 -17.07 -23.20 -14.83
CA LEU A 34 -15.81 -23.01 -15.55
C LEU A 34 -15.06 -21.75 -15.11
N LEU A 35 -15.75 -20.62 -14.96
CA LEU A 35 -15.15 -19.37 -14.47
C LEU A 35 -14.67 -19.51 -13.03
N THR A 36 -15.42 -20.22 -12.18
CA THR A 36 -15.04 -20.50 -10.79
C THR A 36 -13.82 -21.42 -10.72
N ASP A 37 -13.75 -22.44 -11.59
CA ASP A 37 -12.59 -23.33 -11.70
C ASP A 37 -11.35 -22.61 -12.24
N VAL A 38 -11.52 -21.72 -13.22
CA VAL A 38 -10.45 -20.86 -13.74
C VAL A 38 -9.98 -19.90 -12.66
N GLN A 39 -10.89 -19.28 -11.90
CA GLN A 39 -10.57 -18.37 -10.80
C GLN A 39 -9.85 -19.12 -9.66
N MET A 40 -10.32 -20.31 -9.28
CA MET A 40 -9.68 -21.14 -8.26
C MET A 40 -8.29 -21.61 -8.71
N LYS A 41 -8.12 -22.00 -9.97
CA LYS A 41 -6.80 -22.34 -10.53
C LYS A 41 -5.88 -21.12 -10.56
N PHE A 42 -6.39 -19.95 -10.92
CA PHE A 42 -5.61 -18.71 -10.91
C PHE A 42 -5.17 -18.35 -9.48
N SER A 43 -6.09 -18.40 -8.51
CA SER A 43 -5.78 -18.17 -7.09
C SER A 43 -4.86 -19.23 -6.49
N ALA A 44 -4.92 -20.48 -6.97
CA ALA A 44 -4.00 -21.55 -6.57
C ALA A 44 -2.60 -21.39 -7.19
N VAL A 45 -2.49 -20.73 -8.34
CA VAL A 45 -1.20 -20.35 -8.97
C VAL A 45 -0.57 -19.14 -8.25
N GLU A 46 -1.38 -18.22 -7.74
CA GLU A 46 -0.88 -17.11 -6.89
C GLU A 46 -0.41 -17.57 -5.51
N GLN A 47 -0.90 -18.71 -5.03
CA GLN A 47 -0.48 -19.29 -3.76
C GLN A 47 0.94 -19.83 -3.85
N SER A 48 1.80 -19.38 -2.94
CA SER A 48 3.17 -19.88 -2.85
C SER A 48 3.18 -21.42 -2.75
N PRO A 49 4.03 -22.12 -3.53
CA PRO A 49 4.20 -23.58 -3.44
C PRO A 49 4.67 -24.07 -2.06
N HIS A 50 5.23 -23.17 -1.24
CA HIS A 50 5.67 -23.47 0.12
C HIS A 50 4.59 -23.10 1.13
N GLU A 51 4.10 -24.10 1.87
CA GLU A 51 3.01 -23.97 2.85
C GLU A 51 3.29 -22.94 3.96
N GLU A 52 4.56 -22.84 4.40
CA GLU A 52 4.99 -21.86 5.40
C GLU A 52 4.83 -20.40 4.92
N VAL A 53 5.01 -20.16 3.62
CA VAL A 53 4.86 -18.83 2.99
C VAL A 53 3.38 -18.53 2.74
N ALA A 54 2.63 -19.54 2.30
CA ALA A 54 1.18 -19.46 2.09
C ALA A 54 0.39 -19.15 3.38
N ALA A 55 0.90 -19.59 4.53
CA ALA A 55 0.27 -19.33 5.84
C ALA A 55 0.64 -17.96 6.43
N SER A 56 1.75 -17.35 5.99
CA SER A 56 2.27 -16.11 6.59
C SER A 56 1.81 -14.84 5.89
N VAL A 57 1.44 -14.92 4.60
CA VAL A 57 0.95 -13.77 3.83
C VAL A 57 -0.34 -14.15 3.11
N PRO A 58 -1.47 -13.46 3.36
CA PRO A 58 -2.67 -13.64 2.55
C PRO A 58 -2.43 -13.10 1.14
N ASN A 59 -2.78 -13.88 0.11
CA ASN A 59 -2.58 -13.49 -1.30
C ASN A 59 -3.46 -12.31 -1.72
N THR A 60 -4.57 -12.07 -1.00
CA THR A 60 -5.52 -11.01 -1.33
C THR A 60 -5.26 -9.80 -0.44
N ASP A 61 -5.03 -8.63 -1.06
CA ASP A 61 -4.95 -7.36 -0.32
C ASP A 61 -6.35 -6.89 0.11
N ASP A 62 -6.45 -6.44 1.36
CA ASP A 62 -7.67 -5.83 1.88
C ASP A 62 -7.66 -4.31 1.65
N ILE A 63 -8.47 -3.87 0.67
CA ILE A 63 -8.61 -2.46 0.29
C ILE A 63 -9.33 -1.61 1.34
N THR A 64 -9.96 -2.20 2.35
CA THR A 64 -10.71 -1.48 3.39
C THR A 64 -9.81 -0.91 4.48
N ILE A 65 -8.59 -1.43 4.59
CA ILE A 65 -7.60 -1.01 5.58
C ILE A 65 -7.08 0.39 5.22
N VAL A 66 -7.18 1.31 6.18
CA VAL A 66 -6.70 2.69 6.00
C VAL A 66 -5.18 2.71 5.84
N ASN A 67 -4.72 3.34 4.75
CA ASN A 67 -3.30 3.51 4.44
C ASN A 67 -2.77 4.92 4.74
N ASN A 68 -3.65 5.94 4.80
CA ASN A 68 -3.28 7.34 4.84
C ASN A 68 -3.89 8.03 6.07
N SER A 69 -3.13 8.03 7.18
CA SER A 69 -3.53 8.67 8.44
C SER A 69 -2.53 9.73 8.86
N PHE A 70 -2.99 10.72 9.62
CA PHE A 70 -2.13 11.75 10.21
C PHE A 70 -0.99 11.16 11.06
N ARG A 71 -1.28 10.13 11.86
CA ARG A 71 -0.27 9.44 12.69
C ARG A 71 0.89 8.87 11.87
N MET A 72 0.61 8.36 10.67
CA MET A 72 1.62 7.79 9.78
C MET A 72 2.56 8.88 9.28
N TRP A 73 2.01 10.01 8.80
CA TRP A 73 2.82 11.16 8.39
C TRP A 73 3.64 11.74 9.54
N PHE A 74 3.04 11.91 10.72
CA PHE A 74 3.72 12.46 11.88
C PHE A 74 4.90 11.58 12.33
N LEU A 75 4.68 10.27 12.51
CA LEU A 75 5.74 9.35 12.89
C LEU A 75 6.78 9.18 11.77
N GLY A 76 6.33 9.07 10.52
CA GLY A 76 7.19 8.95 9.35
C GLY A 76 8.17 10.11 9.23
N VAL A 77 7.68 11.35 9.34
CA VAL A 77 8.53 12.55 9.28
C VAL A 77 9.50 12.61 10.47
N ILE A 78 9.06 12.28 11.68
CA ILE A 78 9.93 12.31 12.88
C ILE A 78 11.06 11.29 12.76
N PHE A 79 10.73 10.04 12.41
CA PHE A 79 11.74 9.00 12.27
C PHE A 79 12.68 9.26 11.09
N ALA A 80 12.14 9.73 9.96
CA ALA A 80 12.94 10.10 8.79
C ALA A 80 13.91 11.25 9.11
N ALA A 81 13.43 12.33 9.75
CA ALA A 81 14.27 13.45 10.13
C ALA A 81 15.32 13.07 11.19
N GLY A 82 14.92 12.30 12.21
CA GLY A 82 15.83 11.82 13.24
C GLY A 82 16.94 10.93 12.67
N LEU A 83 16.58 9.97 11.81
CA LEU A 83 17.54 9.08 11.17
C LEU A 83 18.48 9.85 10.23
N ALA A 84 17.96 10.80 9.44
CA ALA A 84 18.77 11.64 8.56
C ALA A 84 19.82 12.43 9.33
N VAL A 85 19.43 13.09 10.43
CA VAL A 85 20.36 13.89 11.24
C VAL A 85 21.45 13.03 11.85
N ILE A 86 21.08 11.86 12.40
CA ILE A 86 22.05 10.98 13.05
C ILE A 86 23.03 10.41 12.02
N ASN A 87 22.53 9.90 10.89
CA ASN A 87 23.39 9.35 9.83
C ASN A 87 24.31 10.42 9.23
N GLN A 88 23.78 11.60 8.92
CA GLN A 88 24.59 12.69 8.37
C GLN A 88 25.69 13.16 9.35
N PHE A 89 25.43 13.11 10.66
CA PHE A 89 26.42 13.45 11.67
C PHE A 89 27.59 12.44 11.72
N PHE A 90 27.30 11.14 11.57
CA PHE A 90 28.33 10.10 11.58
C PHE A 90 29.12 10.00 10.27
N ASP A 91 28.54 10.44 9.16
CA ASP A 91 29.13 10.34 7.82
C ASP A 91 30.45 11.11 7.69
N PHE A 92 30.59 12.24 8.39
CA PHE A 92 31.82 13.05 8.37
C PHE A 92 32.93 12.54 9.31
N ARG A 93 32.74 11.39 9.99
CA ARG A 93 33.77 10.81 10.87
C ARG A 93 34.67 9.84 10.09
N THR A 94 35.92 9.71 10.54
CA THR A 94 36.91 8.79 9.96
C THR A 94 36.46 7.33 9.97
N ASN A 95 35.63 6.93 10.94
CA ASN A 95 34.96 5.64 10.98
C ASN A 95 33.45 5.88 11.09
N PRO A 96 32.72 5.94 9.95
CA PRO A 96 31.31 6.26 9.95
C PRO A 96 30.48 5.08 10.48
N VAL A 97 29.52 5.40 11.35
CA VAL A 97 28.54 4.44 11.85
C VAL A 97 27.22 4.70 11.15
N VAL A 98 26.77 3.76 10.32
CA VAL A 98 25.49 3.86 9.61
C VAL A 98 24.40 3.21 10.46
N ILE A 99 23.40 4.00 10.85
CA ILE A 99 22.20 3.49 11.48
C ILE A 99 21.23 3.05 10.39
N THR A 100 20.90 1.76 10.41
CA THR A 100 19.98 1.16 9.46
C THR A 100 18.53 1.41 9.84
N THR A 101 17.65 1.34 8.84
CA THR A 101 16.20 1.51 9.01
C THR A 101 15.56 0.46 9.92
N LEU A 102 16.26 -0.65 10.23
CA LEU A 102 15.77 -1.70 11.13
C LEU A 102 15.42 -1.15 12.51
N ILE A 103 16.18 -0.18 13.02
CA ILE A 103 15.88 0.44 14.32
C ILE A 103 14.54 1.17 14.24
N THR A 104 14.33 1.96 13.17
CA THR A 104 13.04 2.60 12.94
C THR A 104 11.91 1.59 12.77
N GLN A 105 12.13 0.49 12.06
CA GLN A 105 11.12 -0.54 11.83
C GLN A 105 10.65 -1.18 13.14
N VAL A 106 11.59 -1.48 14.05
CA VAL A 106 11.30 -2.02 15.39
C VAL A 106 10.60 -0.99 16.27
N LEU A 107 11.02 0.28 16.22
CA LEU A 107 10.43 1.36 17.03
C LEU A 107 9.07 1.85 16.50
N ALA A 108 8.80 1.73 15.20
CA ALA A 108 7.59 2.21 14.58
C ALA A 108 6.34 1.48 15.10
N MET A 109 6.45 0.18 15.42
CA MET A 109 5.32 -0.60 15.94
C MET A 109 4.85 -0.17 17.34
N PRO A 110 5.73 -0.09 18.37
CA PRO A 110 5.32 0.41 19.69
C PRO A 110 4.93 1.90 19.64
N ALA A 111 5.62 2.73 18.85
CA ALA A 111 5.28 4.15 18.70
C ALA A 111 3.91 4.35 18.03
N GLY A 112 3.59 3.56 17.00
CA GLY A 112 2.31 3.58 16.30
C GLY A 112 1.14 3.22 17.21
N LYS A 113 1.28 2.14 18.00
CA LYS A 113 0.27 1.73 18.99
C LYS A 113 0.12 2.73 20.15
N PHE A 114 1.23 3.34 20.59
CA PHE A 114 1.20 4.38 21.61
C PHE A 114 0.44 5.62 21.12
N LEU A 115 0.71 6.05 19.88
CA LEU A 115 0.01 7.17 19.28
C LEU A 115 -1.47 6.85 19.01
N GLU A 116 -1.80 5.60 18.67
CA GLU A 116 -3.20 5.15 18.60
C GLU A 116 -3.96 5.33 19.92
N TYR A 117 -3.31 5.03 21.05
CA TYR A 117 -3.92 5.17 22.38
C TYR A 117 -4.10 6.64 22.79
N ILE A 118 -3.15 7.51 22.43
CA ILE A 118 -3.19 8.94 22.80
C ILE A 118 -4.17 9.72 21.93
N LEU A 119 -4.30 9.37 20.66
CA LEU A 119 -4.97 10.24 19.69
C LEU A 119 -6.49 10.06 19.77
N PRO A 120 -7.26 11.16 19.96
CA PRO A 120 -8.71 11.08 20.10
C PRO A 120 -9.35 10.61 18.78
N LYS A 121 -10.29 9.67 18.88
CA LYS A 121 -11.14 9.16 17.78
C LYS A 121 -12.21 10.19 17.37
N ARG A 122 -11.81 11.45 17.21
CA ARG A 122 -12.72 12.53 16.84
C ARG A 122 -12.67 12.73 15.33
N ILE A 123 -13.85 12.73 14.71
CA ILE A 123 -14.02 13.10 13.30
C ILE A 123 -14.07 14.62 13.25
N TRP A 124 -13.04 15.22 12.66
CA TRP A 124 -12.96 16.66 12.43
C TRP A 124 -13.61 16.97 11.09
N ARG A 125 -14.54 17.92 11.09
CA ARG A 125 -15.21 18.40 9.88
C ARG A 125 -14.67 19.80 9.56
N ILE A 126 -13.94 19.93 8.46
CA ILE A 126 -13.55 21.22 7.90
C ILE A 126 -14.30 21.39 6.57
N GLY A 127 -15.43 22.10 6.60
CA GLY A 127 -16.30 22.27 5.44
C GLY A 127 -16.89 20.94 4.96
N LYS A 128 -16.68 20.58 3.68
CA LYS A 128 -17.11 19.30 3.09
C LYS A 128 -16.17 18.13 3.43
N TRP A 129 -15.00 18.41 3.99
CA TRP A 129 -13.97 17.42 4.26
C TRP A 129 -14.13 16.87 5.67
N HIS A 130 -14.17 15.55 5.78
CA HIS A 130 -14.23 14.83 7.03
C HIS A 130 -12.91 14.09 7.18
N PHE A 131 -12.11 14.43 8.19
CA PHE A 131 -10.88 13.70 8.50
C PHE A 131 -10.93 13.21 9.96
N SER A 132 -10.59 11.96 10.16
CA SER A 132 -10.35 11.42 11.51
C SER A 132 -8.85 11.38 11.75
N LEU A 133 -8.41 11.90 12.89
CA LEU A 133 -7.01 11.77 13.30
C LEU A 133 -6.66 10.31 13.61
N ASN A 134 -7.65 9.54 14.09
CA ASN A 134 -7.52 8.13 14.45
C ASN A 134 -8.66 7.33 13.80
N PRO A 135 -8.52 6.95 12.51
CA PRO A 135 -9.59 6.29 11.77
C PRO A 135 -9.77 4.80 12.14
N GLY A 136 -8.77 4.17 12.76
CA GLY A 136 -8.82 2.76 13.12
C GLY A 136 -7.54 2.29 13.82
N PRO A 137 -7.41 1.00 14.16
CA PRO A 137 -6.21 0.45 14.77
C PRO A 137 -4.95 0.64 13.90
N PHE A 138 -3.77 0.66 14.51
CA PHE A 138 -2.52 0.80 13.78
C PHE A 138 -2.33 -0.37 12.80
N SER A 139 -2.29 -0.03 11.51
CA SER A 139 -2.29 -1.00 10.42
C SER A 139 -0.86 -1.36 10.00
N ILE A 140 -0.69 -2.57 9.47
CA ILE A 140 0.56 -2.97 8.82
C ILE A 140 0.90 -2.06 7.63
N LYS A 141 -0.10 -1.53 6.92
CA LYS A 141 0.10 -0.59 5.81
C LYS A 141 0.77 0.71 6.28
N GLU A 142 0.31 1.24 7.41
CA GLU A 142 0.90 2.46 8.00
C GLU A 142 2.32 2.21 8.51
N HIS A 143 2.57 1.05 9.11
CA HIS A 143 3.90 0.62 9.55
C HIS A 143 4.88 0.50 8.37
N THR A 144 4.46 -0.13 7.28
CA THR A 144 5.25 -0.25 6.06
C THR A 144 5.59 1.12 5.49
N VAL A 145 4.62 2.05 5.39
CA VAL A 145 4.87 3.38 4.85
C VAL A 145 5.87 4.17 5.71
N ILE A 146 5.74 4.14 7.04
CA ILE A 146 6.71 4.77 7.96
C ILE A 146 8.12 4.22 7.73
N THR A 147 8.23 2.91 7.55
CA THR A 147 9.51 2.23 7.33
C THR A 147 10.13 2.64 5.99
N ILE A 148 9.34 2.72 4.91
CA ILE A 148 9.80 3.17 3.60
C ILE A 148 10.28 4.63 3.67
N MET A 149 9.49 5.53 4.30
CA MET A 149 9.87 6.93 4.47
C MET A 149 11.21 7.09 5.19
N SER A 150 11.43 6.30 6.25
CA SER A 150 12.69 6.30 6.98
C SER A 150 13.83 5.66 6.19
N ASN A 151 13.56 4.69 5.31
CA ASN A 151 14.60 4.04 4.53
C ASN A 151 15.25 5.02 3.54
N THR A 152 14.43 5.80 2.84
CA THR A 152 14.89 6.79 1.85
C THR A 152 15.84 7.82 2.45
N THR A 153 15.71 8.16 3.73
CA THR A 153 16.54 9.17 4.38
C THR A 153 17.91 8.68 4.84
N THR A 154 18.22 7.39 4.68
CA THR A 154 19.48 6.80 5.18
C THR A 154 20.70 7.39 4.48
N PHE A 155 20.59 7.67 3.18
CA PHE A 155 21.68 8.23 2.37
C PHE A 155 21.19 9.44 1.57
N SER A 156 22.01 10.50 1.52
CA SER A 156 21.71 11.71 0.78
C SER A 156 22.82 12.05 -0.21
N PHE A 157 22.60 11.69 -1.47
CA PHE A 157 23.54 11.99 -2.56
C PHE A 157 23.74 13.51 -2.72
N GLY A 158 22.68 14.30 -2.52
CA GLY A 158 22.75 15.76 -2.60
C GLY A 158 23.69 16.38 -1.57
N MET A 159 23.70 15.86 -0.34
CA MET A 159 24.60 16.35 0.72
C MET A 159 26.06 16.01 0.44
N GLU A 160 26.33 14.81 -0.05
CA GLU A 160 27.68 14.37 -0.43
C GLU A 160 28.26 15.24 -1.56
N LEU A 161 27.44 15.56 -2.57
CA LEU A 161 27.84 16.45 -3.66
C LEU A 161 28.18 17.87 -3.16
N ILE A 162 27.39 18.44 -2.25
CA ILE A 162 27.66 19.77 -1.68
C ILE A 162 28.94 19.74 -0.85
N ALA A 163 29.14 18.71 -0.03
CA ALA A 163 30.35 18.55 0.75
C ALA A 163 31.59 18.45 -0.16
N ALA A 164 31.52 17.69 -1.24
CA ALA A 164 32.59 17.58 -2.22
C ALA A 164 32.91 18.92 -2.90
N ILE A 165 31.89 19.70 -3.29
CA ILE A 165 32.08 21.05 -3.86
C ILE A 165 32.78 21.97 -2.85
N HIS A 166 32.37 21.91 -1.58
CA HIS A 166 32.96 22.72 -0.53
C HIS A 166 34.42 22.36 -0.28
N MET A 167 34.76 21.07 -0.21
CA MET A 167 36.13 20.60 0.05
C MET A 167 37.07 20.76 -1.15
N HIS A 168 36.63 20.40 -2.37
CA HIS A 168 37.51 20.38 -3.55
C HIS A 168 37.62 21.71 -4.27
N PHE A 169 36.56 22.52 -4.27
CA PHE A 169 36.51 23.78 -5.02
C PHE A 169 36.49 25.02 -4.12
N ASN A 170 36.47 24.84 -2.79
CA ASN A 170 36.49 25.89 -1.78
C ASN A 170 35.42 26.99 -2.01
N ARG A 171 34.28 26.59 -2.58
CA ARG A 171 33.14 27.46 -2.88
C ARG A 171 31.97 27.10 -1.99
N THR A 172 31.29 28.11 -1.47
CA THR A 172 30.02 27.97 -0.77
C THR A 172 28.89 28.26 -1.73
N LEU A 173 27.94 27.32 -1.84
CA LEU A 173 26.71 27.54 -2.59
C LEU A 173 25.75 28.38 -1.76
N ASN A 174 24.88 29.13 -2.42
CA ASN A 174 23.77 29.78 -1.75
C ASN A 174 22.86 28.71 -1.12
N HIS A 175 22.46 28.88 0.13
CA HIS A 175 21.58 27.97 0.88
C HIS A 175 20.32 27.57 0.10
N GLY A 176 19.72 28.50 -0.64
CA GLY A 176 18.55 28.20 -1.47
C GLY A 176 18.87 27.21 -2.59
N VAL A 177 19.97 27.43 -3.30
CA VAL A 177 20.44 26.54 -4.39
C VAL A 177 20.82 25.18 -3.84
N ALA A 178 21.49 25.14 -2.68
CA ALA A 178 21.83 23.90 -2.00
C ALA A 178 20.58 23.07 -1.63
N LEU A 179 19.53 23.72 -1.09
CA LEU A 179 18.29 23.04 -0.72
C LEU A 179 17.58 22.47 -1.95
N PHE A 180 17.44 23.25 -3.02
CA PHE A 180 16.85 22.76 -4.27
C PHE A 180 17.66 21.61 -4.90
N LEU A 181 18.98 21.69 -4.85
CA LEU A 181 19.87 20.64 -5.37
C LEU A 181 19.73 19.32 -4.59
N ILE A 182 19.65 19.39 -3.25
CA ILE A 182 19.38 18.21 -2.41
C ILE A 182 18.00 17.64 -2.75
N LEU A 183 16.98 18.50 -2.83
CA LEU A 183 15.61 18.08 -3.11
C LEU A 183 15.47 17.41 -4.48
N THR A 184 16.11 17.97 -5.52
CA THR A 184 16.11 17.37 -6.86
C THR A 184 16.84 16.03 -6.88
N ALA A 185 17.96 15.91 -6.18
CA ALA A 185 18.73 14.66 -6.12
C ALA A 185 17.91 13.52 -5.48
N GLN A 186 17.19 13.82 -4.40
CA GLN A 186 16.36 12.81 -3.73
C GLN A 186 15.09 12.46 -4.52
N ILE A 187 14.48 13.42 -5.23
CA ILE A 187 13.29 13.15 -6.05
C ILE A 187 13.65 12.41 -7.35
N MET A 188 14.80 12.72 -7.96
CA MET A 188 15.25 12.05 -9.19
C MET A 188 15.34 10.53 -9.02
N GLY A 189 15.77 10.06 -7.85
CA GLY A 189 15.82 8.63 -7.53
C GLY A 189 14.46 7.92 -7.58
N PHE A 190 13.38 8.62 -7.23
CA PHE A 190 12.02 8.07 -7.32
C PHE A 190 11.40 8.18 -8.71
N GLY A 191 11.88 9.11 -9.54
CA GLY A 191 11.31 9.35 -10.87
C GLY A 191 11.78 8.38 -11.96
N MET A 192 12.85 7.62 -11.74
CA MET A 192 13.37 6.62 -12.69
C MET A 192 12.82 5.19 -12.45
N ALA A 193 12.12 4.96 -11.34
CA ALA A 193 11.49 3.70 -10.99
C ALA A 193 10.07 3.60 -11.59
#